data_AF-N6TF21-F1
#
_entry.id   AF-N6TF21-F1
#
_cell.length_a   1.000
_cell.length_b   1.000
_cell.length_c   1.000
_cell.angle_alpha   90.00
_cell.angle_beta   90.00
_cell.angle_gamma   90.00
#
_symmetry.space_group_name_H-M   'P 1'
#
loop_
_entity.id
_entity.type
_entity.pdbx_description
1 polymer ?
#
loop_
_entity_poly.entity_id
_entity_poly.type
_entity_poly.pdbx_seq_one_letter_code
_entity_poly.pdbx_strand_id
1 'polypeptide(L)'
;MVLHHLIQRSFCVFFISLALILYVVHVKNADQQRLSFARNENFSSLIGELFARISRPGNLADVAPGEIFDVFKLLNSSLGLENDTDGTSSELNNAKHVHILGLFELTTKLGGRSGVSELMAANLAVQHVNALNILPGYKLILLINDTQCDPGVAVDRLFHAIYSKMTVFMLLGSGCSNVSEALAQVVPYWNIIQVSYGSKSPALSDRRKFPLFFRTAAPDSTHNIAKARFIKYHKWQMVAAFSQSENRYLLPINHLITELEKENVTCISTVTFSSDNYKDQLQLLKVTKC
;
A
#
# COMPACT_ATOMS: atom_id res chain seq x y z
N MET A 1 -1.74 12.34 -17.82
CA MET A 1 -2.08 11.25 -16.87
C MET A 1 -1.37 11.48 -15.52
N VAL A 2 -1.66 12.60 -14.83
CA VAL A 2 -1.01 13.00 -13.55
C VAL A 2 -2.02 13.17 -12.41
N LEU A 3 -3.33 13.13 -12.71
CA LEU A 3 -4.40 13.33 -11.73
C LEU A 3 -4.66 12.12 -10.80
N HIS A 4 -4.03 10.97 -11.08
CA HIS A 4 -4.27 9.73 -10.34
C HIS A 4 -3.55 9.66 -8.98
N HIS A 5 -2.63 10.58 -8.68
CA HIS A 5 -1.76 10.47 -7.52
C HIS A 5 -2.38 10.96 -6.20
N LEU A 6 -3.34 11.91 -6.23
CA LEU A 6 -3.94 12.50 -5.03
C LEU A 6 -5.14 11.70 -4.49
N ILE A 7 -6.01 11.22 -5.38
CA ILE A 7 -7.19 10.44 -4.99
C ILE A 7 -6.76 9.07 -4.45
N GLN A 8 -5.80 8.42 -5.11
CA GLN A 8 -5.26 7.12 -4.69
C GLN A 8 -4.54 7.19 -3.32
N ARG A 9 -4.04 8.38 -2.91
CA ARG A 9 -3.46 8.63 -1.59
C ARG A 9 -4.51 8.70 -0.48
N SER A 10 -5.67 9.32 -0.71
CA SER A 10 -6.78 9.31 0.27
C SER A 10 -7.45 7.93 0.39
N PHE A 11 -7.62 7.21 -0.71
CA PHE A 11 -8.13 5.83 -0.67
C PHE A 11 -7.17 4.87 0.05
N CYS A 12 -5.85 5.00 -0.15
CA CYS A 12 -4.85 4.20 0.55
C CYS A 12 -4.99 4.26 2.07
N VAL A 13 -5.29 5.44 2.60
CA VAL A 13 -5.36 5.71 4.05
C VAL A 13 -6.61 5.09 4.66
N PHE A 14 -7.73 5.12 3.94
CA PHE A 14 -8.94 4.40 4.31
C PHE A 14 -8.74 2.88 4.33
N PHE A 15 -7.99 2.34 3.37
CA PHE A 15 -7.63 0.91 3.36
C PHE A 15 -6.62 0.54 4.44
N ILE A 16 -5.70 1.43 4.82
CA ILE A 16 -4.79 1.22 5.97
C ILE A 16 -5.60 1.18 7.26
N SER A 17 -6.54 2.10 7.47
CA SER A 17 -7.49 2.06 8.60
C SER A 17 -8.30 0.77 8.62
N LEU A 18 -8.83 0.32 7.47
CA LEU A 18 -9.63 -0.90 7.37
C LEU A 18 -8.80 -2.18 7.54
N ALA A 19 -7.57 -2.23 7.03
CA ALA A 19 -6.66 -3.35 7.20
C ALA A 19 -6.15 -3.46 8.66
N LEU A 20 -5.92 -2.33 9.33
CA LEU A 20 -5.66 -2.26 10.76
C LEU A 20 -6.83 -2.82 11.59
N ILE A 21 -8.07 -2.45 11.24
CA ILE A 21 -9.29 -2.94 11.88
C ILE A 21 -9.46 -4.45 11.69
N LEU A 22 -9.32 -4.96 10.46
CA LEU A 22 -9.44 -6.39 10.17
C LEU A 22 -8.35 -7.22 10.84
N TYR A 23 -7.11 -6.73 10.90
CA TYR A 23 -6.02 -7.43 11.56
C TYR A 23 -6.21 -7.53 13.08
N VAL A 24 -6.56 -6.42 13.75
CA VAL A 24 -6.77 -6.41 15.21
C VAL A 24 -7.98 -7.27 15.60
N VAL A 25 -9.06 -7.24 14.81
CA VAL A 25 -10.24 -8.10 15.03
C VAL A 25 -9.88 -9.59 14.82
N HIS A 26 -9.07 -9.92 13.81
CA HIS A 26 -8.72 -11.32 13.54
C HIS A 26 -7.73 -11.90 14.55
N VAL A 27 -6.81 -11.08 15.08
CA VAL A 27 -5.87 -11.48 16.15
C VAL A 27 -6.60 -11.70 17.48
N LYS A 28 -7.65 -10.92 17.79
CA LYS A 28 -8.43 -11.09 19.03
C LYS A 28 -9.33 -12.34 19.05
N ASN A 29 -9.67 -12.89 17.89
CA ASN A 29 -10.33 -14.20 17.77
C ASN A 29 -9.32 -15.37 17.76
N ALA A 30 -8.02 -15.11 17.69
CA ALA A 30 -6.98 -16.12 17.53
C ALA A 30 -6.27 -16.52 18.84
N ASP A 31 -6.78 -16.13 20.01
CA ASP A 31 -6.38 -16.72 21.29
C ASP A 31 -6.84 -18.19 21.45
N GLN A 32 -7.41 -18.81 20.40
CA GLN A 32 -7.79 -20.22 20.45
C GLN A 32 -7.29 -21.15 19.33
N GLN A 33 -6.71 -20.70 18.21
CA GLN A 33 -6.16 -21.65 17.23
C GLN A 33 -4.91 -21.14 16.48
N ARG A 34 -3.76 -21.75 16.82
CA ARG A 34 -2.57 -21.83 15.98
C ARG A 34 -2.88 -22.59 14.68
N LEU A 35 -2.20 -22.18 13.60
CA LEU A 35 -2.01 -22.92 12.32
C LEU A 35 -3.24 -23.08 11.41
N SER A 36 -3.66 -22.01 10.72
CA SER A 36 -4.28 -22.11 9.38
C SER A 36 -4.48 -20.74 8.70
N PHE A 37 -3.41 -19.99 8.44
CA PHE A 37 -3.52 -18.73 7.67
C PHE A 37 -3.38 -18.90 6.15
N ALA A 38 -3.41 -20.15 5.65
CA ALA A 38 -3.11 -20.50 4.26
C ALA A 38 -4.35 -20.93 3.44
N ARG A 39 -5.48 -20.24 3.60
CA ARG A 39 -6.59 -20.22 2.62
C ARG A 39 -7.65 -19.24 3.13
N ASN A 40 -7.96 -18.16 2.41
CA ASN A 40 -9.20 -17.46 2.72
C ASN A 40 -9.78 -16.72 1.51
N GLU A 41 -10.69 -17.42 0.83
CA GLU A 41 -11.69 -16.84 -0.08
C GLU A 41 -12.69 -15.93 0.68
N ASN A 42 -12.71 -15.98 2.02
CA ASN A 42 -13.58 -15.16 2.87
C ASN A 42 -13.16 -13.69 3.00
N PHE A 43 -11.91 -13.33 2.66
CA PHE A 43 -11.45 -11.95 2.76
C PHE A 43 -12.05 -11.06 1.64
N SER A 44 -12.28 -11.60 0.44
CA SER A 44 -12.86 -10.82 -0.66
C SER A 44 -14.37 -10.60 -0.47
N SER A 45 -15.09 -11.59 0.09
CA SER A 45 -16.54 -11.52 0.37
C SER A 45 -16.86 -10.42 1.41
N LEU A 46 -16.09 -10.38 2.51
CA LEU A 46 -16.28 -9.40 3.57
C LEU A 46 -15.98 -7.96 3.12
N ILE A 47 -14.99 -7.78 2.25
CA ILE A 47 -14.71 -6.48 1.61
C ILE A 47 -15.86 -6.08 0.66
N GLY A 48 -16.48 -7.05 -0.02
CA GLY A 48 -17.63 -6.83 -0.90
C GLY A 48 -18.89 -6.33 -0.17
N GLU A 49 -19.25 -6.94 0.96
CA GLU A 49 -20.42 -6.52 1.76
C GLU A 49 -20.24 -5.14 2.41
N LEU A 50 -19.01 -4.80 2.84
CA LEU A 50 -18.71 -3.48 3.40
C LEU A 50 -18.76 -2.38 2.33
N PHE A 51 -18.26 -2.67 1.12
CA PHE A 51 -18.33 -1.76 -0.02
C PHE A 51 -19.78 -1.44 -0.41
N ALA A 52 -20.69 -2.43 -0.33
CA ALA A 52 -22.12 -2.26 -0.60
C ALA A 52 -22.83 -1.38 0.46
N ARG A 53 -22.36 -1.38 1.71
CA ARG A 53 -22.91 -0.54 2.78
C ARG A 53 -22.48 0.92 2.69
N ILE A 54 -21.25 1.17 2.25
CA ILE A 54 -20.67 2.52 2.09
C ILE A 54 -21.13 3.18 0.78
N SER A 55 -21.40 2.40 -0.27
CA SER A 55 -21.84 2.92 -1.59
C SER A 55 -23.32 3.32 -1.67
N ARG A 56 -24.04 3.48 -0.54
CA ARG A 56 -25.45 3.94 -0.59
C ARG A 56 -25.48 5.40 -1.06
N PRO A 57 -26.10 5.71 -2.21
CA PRO A 57 -26.05 7.04 -2.79
C PRO A 57 -27.15 7.89 -2.14
N GLY A 58 -26.78 8.66 -1.13
CA GLY A 58 -27.58 9.77 -0.64
C GLY A 58 -26.66 10.97 -0.46
N ASN A 59 -26.87 12.01 -1.27
CA ASN A 59 -26.24 13.34 -1.19
C ASN A 59 -24.92 13.57 -1.96
N LEU A 60 -24.82 13.09 -3.21
CA LEU A 60 -23.76 13.51 -4.14
C LEU A 60 -24.24 14.41 -5.30
N ALA A 61 -25.48 14.90 -5.28
CA ALA A 61 -26.09 15.59 -6.42
C ALA A 61 -26.08 17.13 -6.35
N ASP A 62 -25.80 17.76 -5.21
CA ASP A 62 -26.00 19.22 -5.04
C ASP A 62 -24.72 20.00 -4.67
N VAL A 63 -23.69 20.00 -5.52
CA VAL A 63 -22.54 20.91 -5.32
C VAL A 63 -22.13 21.60 -6.63
N ALA A 64 -22.24 22.92 -6.64
CA ALA A 64 -21.89 23.79 -7.77
C ALA A 64 -20.36 23.92 -7.94
N PRO A 65 -19.86 24.25 -9.16
CA PRO A 65 -18.42 24.27 -9.44
C PRO A 65 -17.78 25.55 -8.90
N GLY A 66 -16.87 25.44 -7.92
CA GLY A 66 -16.04 26.57 -7.49
C GLY A 66 -15.55 26.54 -6.03
N GLU A 67 -16.09 25.71 -5.16
CA GLU A 67 -15.64 25.65 -3.76
C GLU A 67 -14.49 24.66 -3.55
N ILE A 68 -13.53 25.05 -2.71
CA ILE A 68 -12.48 24.15 -2.19
C ILE A 68 -13.19 23.04 -1.41
N PHE A 69 -13.02 21.82 -1.89
CA PHE A 69 -13.67 20.63 -1.32
C PHE A 69 -13.10 20.36 0.08
N ASP A 70 -13.74 20.90 1.11
CA ASP A 70 -13.35 20.67 2.50
C ASP A 70 -13.89 19.30 2.96
N VAL A 71 -13.16 18.27 2.55
CA VAL A 71 -13.42 16.85 2.88
C VAL A 71 -13.65 16.67 4.39
N PHE A 72 -13.02 17.50 5.22
CA PHE A 72 -13.12 17.45 6.68
C PHE A 72 -14.53 17.80 7.17
N LYS A 73 -15.14 18.86 6.61
CA LYS A 73 -16.49 19.32 6.98
C LYS A 73 -17.57 18.35 6.52
N LEU A 74 -17.37 17.73 5.36
CA LEU A 74 -18.29 16.75 4.78
C LEU A 74 -18.22 15.39 5.49
N LEU A 75 -17.05 15.00 6.00
CA LEU A 75 -16.88 13.80 6.82
C LEU A 75 -17.44 13.97 8.24
N ASN A 76 -17.20 15.11 8.89
CA ASN A 76 -17.74 15.36 10.24
C ASN A 76 -19.28 15.40 10.25
N SER A 77 -19.89 16.00 9.22
CA SER A 77 -21.34 16.06 9.08
C SER A 77 -21.99 14.73 8.70
N SER A 78 -21.33 13.90 7.88
CA SER A 78 -21.84 12.56 7.50
C SER A 78 -21.66 11.51 8.60
N LEU A 79 -20.71 11.70 9.51
CA LEU A 79 -20.46 10.81 10.65
C LEU A 79 -21.18 11.22 11.94
N GLY A 80 -21.93 12.34 11.93
CA GLY A 80 -22.69 12.80 13.10
C GLY A 80 -21.82 13.21 14.28
N LEU A 81 -20.59 13.68 14.04
CA LEU A 81 -19.67 14.15 15.08
C LEU A 81 -19.88 15.63 15.43
N GLU A 82 -21.13 16.04 15.66
CA GLU A 82 -21.42 17.31 16.31
C GLU A 82 -21.96 17.04 17.72
N ASN A 83 -21.14 17.40 18.71
CA ASN A 83 -21.47 17.53 20.13
C ASN A 83 -21.96 16.28 20.87
N ASP A 84 -21.01 15.53 21.43
CA ASP A 84 -21.23 14.86 22.72
C ASP A 84 -20.19 15.39 23.73
N THR A 85 -20.55 16.50 24.35
CA THR A 85 -20.09 16.82 25.70
C THR A 85 -20.87 15.95 26.67
N ASP A 86 -20.12 15.18 27.47
CA ASP A 86 -20.54 14.44 28.67
C ASP A 86 -20.85 12.93 28.47
N GLY A 87 -19.88 12.11 28.87
CA GLY A 87 -19.89 10.65 28.77
C GLY A 87 -18.68 10.02 29.44
N THR A 88 -18.65 10.06 30.77
CA THR A 88 -17.82 9.24 31.70
C THR A 88 -16.30 9.20 31.43
N SER A 89 -15.59 10.15 32.05
CA SER A 89 -14.13 10.29 32.15
C SER A 89 -13.38 9.18 32.90
N SER A 90 -14.05 8.08 33.29
CA SER A 90 -13.47 7.00 34.10
C SER A 90 -12.98 5.79 33.29
N GLU A 91 -13.48 5.53 32.08
CA GLU A 91 -13.05 4.37 31.28
C GLU A 91 -11.82 4.63 30.40
N LEU A 92 -11.58 5.89 30.01
CA LEU A 92 -10.47 6.25 29.11
C LEU A 92 -9.08 6.17 29.80
N ASN A 93 -9.04 6.21 31.14
CA ASN A 93 -7.79 6.23 31.91
C ASN A 93 -7.15 4.84 32.12
N ASN A 94 -7.81 3.74 31.73
CA ASN A 94 -7.27 2.38 31.83
C ASN A 94 -7.08 1.71 30.45
N ALA A 95 -7.10 2.49 29.37
CA ALA A 95 -6.99 1.98 28.01
C ALA A 95 -5.58 1.43 27.74
N LYS A 96 -5.50 0.20 27.23
CA LYS A 96 -4.22 -0.42 26.87
C LYS A 96 -3.67 0.23 25.60
N HIS A 97 -2.40 0.62 25.64
CA HIS A 97 -1.74 1.23 24.48
C HIS A 97 -1.27 0.17 23.49
N VAL A 98 -1.60 0.36 22.22
CA VAL A 98 -1.13 -0.48 21.11
C VAL A 98 -0.25 0.36 20.21
N HIS A 99 1.01 -0.04 20.07
CA HIS A 99 1.99 0.70 19.27
C HIS A 99 2.07 0.15 17.85
N ILE A 100 2.00 1.06 16.89
CA ILE A 100 2.23 0.82 15.46
C ILE A 100 3.51 1.54 15.08
N LEU A 101 4.47 0.83 14.48
CA LEU A 101 5.68 1.46 13.96
C LEU A 101 5.43 2.00 12.55
N GLY A 102 5.41 3.32 12.41
CA GLY A 102 5.34 4.03 11.14
C GLY A 102 6.72 4.37 10.60
N LEU A 103 7.04 3.82 9.43
CA LEU A 103 8.29 4.09 8.71
C LEU A 103 8.01 4.91 7.45
N PHE A 104 8.47 6.15 7.45
CA PHE A 104 8.20 7.14 6.40
C PHE A 104 9.49 7.70 5.80
N GLU A 105 9.49 7.96 4.49
CA GLU A 105 10.63 8.61 3.82
C GLU A 105 10.57 10.14 4.01
N LEU A 106 11.02 10.65 5.15
CA LEU A 106 10.92 12.09 5.47
C LEU A 106 12.11 12.87 4.91
N THR A 107 13.34 12.34 5.04
CA THR A 107 14.55 13.00 4.51
C THR A 107 15.21 12.13 3.45
N THR A 108 14.84 12.32 2.17
CA THR A 108 15.45 11.55 1.08
C THR A 108 16.67 12.25 0.49
N LYS A 109 17.79 11.53 0.34
CA LYS A 109 19.02 12.04 -0.32
C LYS A 109 18.83 12.36 -1.81
N LEU A 110 17.82 11.76 -2.46
CA LEU A 110 17.59 11.80 -3.91
C LEU A 110 16.41 12.68 -4.35
N GLY A 111 15.84 13.50 -3.46
CA GLY A 111 14.85 14.55 -3.81
C GLY A 111 13.53 14.08 -4.46
N GLY A 112 13.26 12.78 -4.56
CA GLY A 112 12.19 12.24 -5.42
C GLY A 112 10.88 11.88 -4.71
N ARG A 113 10.87 11.66 -3.39
CA ARG A 113 9.67 11.27 -2.63
C ARG A 113 9.68 11.92 -1.25
N SER A 114 8.58 12.60 -0.91
CA SER A 114 8.34 13.10 0.44
C SER A 114 7.23 12.27 1.07
N GLY A 115 7.55 11.56 2.15
CA GLY A 115 6.60 10.79 2.96
C GLY A 115 5.78 11.65 3.92
N VAL A 116 5.87 12.97 3.83
CA VAL A 116 5.16 13.92 4.73
C VAL A 116 3.65 13.80 4.55
N SER A 117 3.17 13.68 3.31
CA SER A 117 1.73 13.50 3.06
C SER A 117 1.22 12.19 3.63
N GLU A 118 1.97 11.11 3.46
CA GLU A 118 1.63 9.79 3.99
C GLU A 118 1.68 9.76 5.53
N LEU A 119 2.61 10.48 6.15
CA LEU A 119 2.67 10.68 7.60
C LEU A 119 1.43 11.45 8.12
N MET A 120 1.09 12.59 7.50
CA MET A 120 -0.08 13.37 7.89
C MET A 120 -1.36 12.53 7.80
N ALA A 121 -1.49 11.75 6.74
CA ALA A 121 -2.65 10.91 6.56
C ALA A 121 -2.70 9.74 7.55
N ALA A 122 -1.56 9.15 7.91
CA ALA A 122 -1.48 8.14 8.97
C ALA A 122 -1.85 8.71 10.34
N ASN A 123 -1.40 9.93 10.66
CA ASN A 123 -1.78 10.61 11.90
C ASN A 123 -3.29 10.87 11.97
N LEU A 124 -3.88 11.38 10.89
CA LEU A 124 -5.32 11.61 10.81
C LEU A 124 -6.12 10.31 10.98
N ALA A 125 -5.67 9.23 10.32
CA ALA A 125 -6.28 7.91 10.47
C ALA A 125 -6.27 7.41 11.92
N VAL A 126 -5.15 7.52 12.63
CA VAL A 126 -5.05 7.11 14.03
C VAL A 126 -5.93 7.97 14.94
N GLN A 127 -6.00 9.28 14.68
CA GLN A 127 -6.90 10.18 15.40
C GLN A 127 -8.36 9.77 15.22
N HIS A 128 -8.80 9.52 13.99
CA HIS A 128 -10.17 9.10 13.70
C HIS A 128 -10.52 7.75 14.33
N VAL A 129 -9.62 6.76 14.25
CA VAL A 129 -9.86 5.43 14.84
C VAL A 129 -10.03 5.51 16.36
N ASN A 130 -9.21 6.34 17.02
CA ASN A 130 -9.31 6.56 18.46
C ASN A 130 -10.57 7.38 18.83
N ALA A 131 -10.90 8.43 18.07
CA ALA A 131 -12.07 9.28 18.33
C ALA A 131 -13.39 8.54 18.14
N LEU A 132 -13.48 7.68 17.12
CA LEU A 132 -14.64 6.82 16.85
C LEU A 132 -14.72 5.60 17.79
N ASN A 133 -13.76 5.44 18.71
CA ASN A 133 -13.67 4.32 19.65
C ASN A 133 -13.86 2.94 18.99
N ILE A 134 -13.26 2.74 17.81
CA ILE A 134 -13.40 1.49 17.02
C ILE A 134 -12.82 0.29 17.78
N LEU A 135 -11.86 0.53 18.68
CA LEU A 135 -11.22 -0.49 19.52
C LEU A 135 -11.50 -0.21 21.00
N PRO A 136 -12.66 -0.65 21.54
CA PRO A 136 -13.00 -0.40 22.94
C PRO A 136 -11.93 -0.92 23.90
N GLY A 137 -11.47 -0.05 24.80
CA GLY A 137 -10.44 -0.36 25.81
C GLY A 137 -9.00 -0.33 25.29
N TYR A 138 -8.78 0.05 24.03
CA TYR A 138 -7.43 0.21 23.46
C TYR A 138 -7.25 1.58 22.82
N LYS A 139 -6.03 2.11 22.90
CA LYS A 139 -5.64 3.35 22.23
C LYS A 139 -4.50 3.07 21.26
N LEU A 140 -4.70 3.41 19.99
CA LEU A 140 -3.65 3.29 18.98
C LEU A 140 -2.66 4.46 19.10
N ILE A 141 -1.36 4.12 19.09
CA ILE A 141 -0.26 5.08 19.12
C ILE A 141 0.67 4.80 17.95
N LEU A 142 0.88 5.81 17.10
CA LEU A 142 1.80 5.75 15.97
C LEU A 142 3.21 6.21 16.41
N LEU A 143 4.20 5.34 16.27
CA LEU A 143 5.61 5.65 16.44
C LEU A 143 6.19 6.05 15.09
N ILE A 144 6.72 7.26 14.96
CA ILE A 144 7.11 7.82 13.66
C ILE A 144 8.63 7.81 13.54
N ASN A 145 9.17 7.08 12.55
CA ASN A 145 10.59 7.02 12.25
C ASN A 145 10.87 7.31 10.76
N ASP A 146 11.99 7.97 10.50
CA ASP A 146 12.45 8.28 9.15
C ASP A 146 13.33 7.16 8.56
N THR A 147 13.00 6.70 7.35
CA THR A 147 13.75 5.68 6.62
C THR A 147 14.73 6.25 5.60
N GLN A 148 14.60 7.52 5.22
CA GLN A 148 15.41 8.14 4.17
C GLN A 148 15.37 7.44 2.80
N CYS A 149 14.40 6.55 2.57
CA CYS A 149 14.37 5.61 1.44
C CYS A 149 15.61 4.69 1.36
N ASP A 150 16.30 4.49 2.48
CA ASP A 150 17.50 3.66 2.61
C ASP A 150 17.20 2.37 3.41
N PRO A 151 17.49 1.19 2.84
CA PRO A 151 17.22 -0.08 3.53
C PRO A 151 17.98 -0.25 4.84
N GLY A 152 19.23 0.23 4.92
CA GLY A 152 20.06 0.11 6.12
C GLY A 152 19.51 0.95 7.26
N VAL A 153 19.15 2.22 6.97
CA VAL A 153 18.49 3.10 7.94
C VAL A 153 17.16 2.51 8.41
N ALA A 154 16.33 2.01 7.49
CA ALA A 154 15.03 1.47 7.86
C ALA A 154 15.12 0.24 8.78
N VAL A 155 16.06 -0.67 8.51
CA VAL A 155 16.30 -1.85 9.34
C VAL A 155 16.84 -1.46 10.71
N ASP A 156 17.76 -0.49 10.79
CA ASP A 156 18.24 0.08 12.06
C ASP A 156 17.07 0.66 12.89
N ARG A 157 16.19 1.44 12.27
CA ARG A 157 14.99 2.00 12.93
C ARG A 157 14.01 0.93 13.40
N LEU A 158 13.86 -0.16 12.65
CA LEU A 158 13.04 -1.32 13.06
C LEU A 158 13.64 -1.97 14.31
N PHE A 159 14.94 -2.28 14.30
CA PHE A 159 15.61 -2.88 15.45
C PHE A 159 15.53 -1.98 16.68
N HIS A 160 15.78 -0.68 16.54
CA HIS A 160 15.66 0.26 17.64
C HIS A 160 14.25 0.25 18.26
N ALA A 161 13.20 0.22 17.42
CA ALA A 161 11.82 0.15 17.89
C ALA A 161 11.52 -1.16 18.64
N ILE A 162 11.95 -2.30 18.11
CA ILE A 162 11.72 -3.62 18.73
C ILE A 162 12.41 -3.72 20.10
N TYR A 163 13.64 -3.22 20.23
CA TYR A 163 14.41 -3.32 21.47
C TYR A 163 14.11 -2.20 22.48
N SER A 164 13.31 -1.20 22.13
CA SER A 164 12.95 -0.05 23.00
C SER A 164 11.88 -0.35 24.08
N LYS A 165 11.61 -1.64 24.39
CA LYS A 165 10.54 -2.13 25.31
C LYS A 165 9.10 -1.77 24.90
N MET A 166 8.88 -1.26 23.68
CA MET A 166 7.55 -1.04 23.12
C MET A 166 7.09 -2.29 22.35
N THR A 167 5.86 -2.75 22.59
CA THR A 167 5.26 -3.86 21.83
C THR A 167 4.76 -3.38 20.48
N VAL A 168 5.56 -3.57 19.44
CA VAL A 168 5.19 -3.25 18.05
C VAL A 168 4.52 -4.47 17.41
N PHE A 169 3.23 -4.35 17.10
CA PHE A 169 2.45 -5.44 16.47
C PHE A 169 2.40 -5.34 14.94
N MET A 170 2.57 -4.13 14.43
CA MET A 170 2.47 -3.82 13.01
C MET A 170 3.50 -2.76 12.63
N LEU A 171 4.07 -2.95 11.45
CA LEU A 171 4.90 -1.98 10.75
C LEU A 171 4.07 -1.37 9.61
N LEU A 172 3.75 -0.09 9.73
CA LEU A 172 3.15 0.71 8.67
C LEU A 172 4.28 1.34 7.84
N GLY A 173 4.49 0.83 6.63
CA GLY A 173 5.53 1.33 5.72
C GLY A 173 6.40 0.24 5.08
N SER A 174 7.36 0.62 4.25
CA SER A 174 7.64 2.00 3.80
C SER A 174 7.07 2.23 2.39
N GLY A 175 7.16 3.45 1.85
CA GLY A 175 6.74 3.73 0.47
C GLY A 175 7.75 3.22 -0.57
N CYS A 176 9.03 3.19 -0.23
CA CYS A 176 10.10 2.74 -1.11
C CYS A 176 10.15 1.22 -1.25
N SER A 177 10.21 0.74 -2.50
CA SER A 177 10.14 -0.70 -2.79
C SER A 177 11.34 -1.48 -2.25
N ASN A 178 12.56 -0.96 -2.44
CA ASN A 178 13.80 -1.54 -1.92
C ASN A 178 13.79 -1.66 -0.39
N VAL A 179 13.34 -0.60 0.30
CA VAL A 179 13.20 -0.57 1.76
C VAL A 179 12.16 -1.59 2.23
N SER A 180 10.99 -1.60 1.57
CA SER A 180 9.93 -2.54 1.89
C SER A 180 10.37 -3.99 1.71
N GLU A 181 11.11 -4.30 0.64
CA GLU A 181 11.67 -5.64 0.41
C GLU A 181 12.69 -6.07 1.46
N ALA A 182 13.52 -5.15 1.95
CA ALA A 182 14.47 -5.45 3.03
C ALA A 182 13.73 -5.73 4.35
N LEU A 183 12.80 -4.87 4.72
CA LEU A 183 11.99 -5.03 5.94
C LEU A 183 11.16 -6.32 5.88
N ALA A 184 10.56 -6.64 4.73
CA ALA A 184 9.67 -7.78 4.58
C ALA A 184 10.36 -9.14 4.79
N GLN A 185 11.69 -9.19 4.65
CA GLN A 185 12.50 -10.38 4.96
C GLN A 185 12.76 -10.51 6.45
N VAL A 186 12.75 -9.41 7.20
CA VAL A 186 13.17 -9.34 8.61
C VAL A 186 11.96 -9.39 9.56
N VAL A 187 10.84 -8.75 9.21
CA VAL A 187 9.64 -8.72 10.08
C VAL A 187 9.06 -10.09 10.47
N PRO A 188 9.18 -11.18 9.67
CA PRO A 188 8.69 -12.49 10.07
C PRO A 188 9.37 -13.07 11.32
N TYR A 189 10.63 -12.70 11.59
CA TYR A 189 11.35 -13.20 12.78
C TYR A 189 10.75 -12.70 14.10
N TRP A 190 10.00 -11.60 14.07
CA TRP A 190 9.27 -11.05 15.23
C TRP A 190 7.74 -11.18 15.10
N ASN A 191 7.24 -11.93 14.12
CA ASN A 191 5.81 -12.03 13.80
C ASN A 191 5.13 -10.66 13.60
N ILE A 192 5.88 -9.69 13.07
CA ILE A 192 5.35 -8.35 12.79
C ILE A 192 4.73 -8.35 11.41
N ILE A 193 3.49 -7.88 11.30
CA ILE A 193 2.87 -7.65 10.00
C ILE A 193 3.36 -6.32 9.44
N GLN A 194 3.83 -6.36 8.20
CA GLN A 194 4.21 -5.16 7.46
C GLN A 194 3.12 -4.78 6.46
N VAL A 195 2.64 -3.54 6.53
CA VAL A 195 1.69 -2.98 5.56
C VAL A 195 2.34 -1.78 4.88
N SER A 196 2.75 -1.92 3.62
CA SER A 196 3.31 -0.84 2.82
C SER A 196 2.21 -0.01 2.15
N TYR A 197 2.30 1.32 2.25
CA TYR A 197 1.37 2.23 1.60
C TYR A 197 1.74 2.60 0.16
N GLY A 198 2.95 2.26 -0.30
CA GLY A 198 3.50 2.85 -1.54
C GLY A 198 4.44 1.98 -2.37
N SER A 199 4.74 0.76 -1.92
CA SER A 199 5.65 -0.16 -2.62
C SER A 199 4.98 -0.87 -3.80
N LYS A 200 5.57 -0.73 -4.99
CA LYS A 200 5.00 -1.24 -6.25
C LYS A 200 5.78 -2.41 -6.87
N SER A 201 6.87 -2.83 -6.25
CA SER A 201 7.71 -3.92 -6.79
C SER A 201 6.92 -5.23 -6.91
N PRO A 202 6.91 -5.90 -8.08
CA PRO A 202 6.25 -7.19 -8.22
C PRO A 202 6.87 -8.30 -7.36
N ALA A 203 8.16 -8.18 -6.98
CA ALA A 203 8.84 -9.19 -6.17
C ALA A 203 8.14 -9.44 -4.82
N LEU A 204 7.59 -8.39 -4.23
CA LEU A 204 6.85 -8.42 -2.97
C LEU A 204 5.53 -9.21 -3.02
N SER A 205 5.08 -9.65 -4.20
CA SER A 205 3.91 -10.50 -4.35
C SER A 205 4.21 -11.99 -4.06
N ASP A 206 5.47 -12.43 -3.95
CA ASP A 206 5.78 -13.81 -3.60
C ASP A 206 5.51 -14.07 -2.11
N ARG A 207 4.38 -14.72 -1.81
CA ARG A 207 3.94 -15.08 -0.45
C ARG A 207 4.84 -16.09 0.25
N ARG A 208 5.61 -16.89 -0.49
CA ARG A 208 6.56 -17.84 0.11
C ARG A 208 7.77 -17.09 0.66
N LYS A 209 8.20 -16.03 -0.03
CA LYS A 209 9.31 -15.17 0.40
C LYS A 209 8.88 -14.12 1.42
N PHE A 210 7.67 -13.57 1.27
CA PHE A 210 7.15 -12.47 2.07
C PHE A 210 5.77 -12.80 2.67
N PRO A 211 5.70 -13.70 3.67
CA PRO A 211 4.43 -14.20 4.20
C PRO A 211 3.64 -13.16 5.01
N LEU A 212 4.32 -12.25 5.72
CA LEU A 212 3.69 -11.22 6.57
C LEU A 212 3.65 -9.83 5.93
N PHE A 213 3.90 -9.75 4.61
CA PHE A 213 3.90 -8.49 3.88
C PHE A 213 2.55 -8.22 3.23
N PHE A 214 2.02 -7.01 3.38
CA PHE A 214 0.82 -6.54 2.71
C PHE A 214 1.07 -5.14 2.15
N ARG A 215 0.26 -4.74 1.18
CA ARG A 215 0.34 -3.40 0.61
C ARG A 215 -1.01 -2.93 0.10
N THR A 216 -1.22 -1.62 0.14
CA THR A 216 -2.39 -0.98 -0.45
C THR A 216 -2.13 -0.49 -1.88
N ALA A 217 -0.88 -0.22 -2.24
CA ALA A 217 -0.50 0.13 -3.60
C ALA A 217 -0.52 -1.10 -4.53
N ALA A 218 -1.12 -0.95 -5.71
CA ALA A 218 -1.11 -2.01 -6.72
C ALA A 218 0.32 -2.26 -7.25
N PRO A 219 0.75 -3.53 -7.43
CA PRO A 219 2.02 -3.85 -8.08
C PRO A 219 2.07 -3.30 -9.52
N ASP A 220 3.26 -2.91 -9.97
CA ASP A 220 3.45 -2.37 -11.33
C ASP A 220 3.02 -3.37 -12.43
N SER A 221 3.12 -4.68 -12.15
CA SER A 221 2.70 -5.77 -13.05
C SER A 221 1.18 -5.84 -13.29
N THR A 222 0.36 -5.25 -12.40
CA THR A 222 -1.11 -5.26 -12.52
C THR A 222 -1.59 -4.54 -13.78
N HIS A 223 -0.84 -3.54 -14.23
CA HIS A 223 -1.16 -2.79 -15.45
C HIS A 223 -0.99 -3.61 -16.73
N ASN A 224 -0.30 -4.75 -16.67
CA ASN A 224 0.02 -5.54 -17.87
C ASN A 224 -1.21 -6.18 -18.51
N ILE A 225 -2.20 -6.58 -17.70
CA ILE A 225 -3.47 -7.12 -18.21
C ILE A 225 -4.16 -6.06 -19.08
N ALA A 226 -4.19 -4.81 -18.63
CA ALA A 226 -4.76 -3.70 -19.40
C ALA A 226 -3.94 -3.43 -20.67
N LYS A 227 -2.61 -3.48 -20.61
CA LYS A 227 -1.73 -3.33 -21.80
C LYS A 227 -1.98 -4.43 -22.83
N ALA A 228 -2.03 -5.69 -22.40
CA ALA A 228 -2.27 -6.82 -23.30
C ALA A 228 -3.63 -6.71 -23.99
N ARG A 229 -4.69 -6.39 -23.24
CA ARG A 229 -6.03 -6.16 -23.80
C ARG A 229 -6.10 -4.96 -24.74
N PHE A 230 -5.38 -3.89 -24.44
CA PHE A 230 -5.27 -2.74 -25.33
C PHE A 230 -4.63 -3.11 -26.68
N ILE A 231 -3.53 -3.85 -26.64
CA ILE A 231 -2.82 -4.33 -27.85
C ILE A 231 -3.74 -5.23 -28.68
N LYS A 232 -4.46 -6.15 -28.02
CA LYS A 232 -5.46 -7.01 -28.67
C LYS A 232 -6.60 -6.23 -29.30
N TYR A 233 -7.13 -5.22 -28.61
CA TYR A 233 -8.20 -4.36 -29.13
C TYR A 233 -7.80 -3.67 -30.44
N HIS A 234 -6.54 -3.23 -30.54
CA HIS A 234 -5.98 -2.63 -31.75
C HIS A 234 -5.52 -3.66 -32.81
N LYS A 235 -5.71 -4.96 -32.58
CA LYS A 235 -5.32 -6.06 -33.48
C LYS A 235 -3.82 -6.06 -33.82
N TRP A 236 -2.98 -5.56 -32.91
CA TRP A 236 -1.53 -5.66 -33.05
C TRP A 236 -1.09 -7.08 -32.69
N GLN A 237 -0.54 -7.80 -33.67
CA GLN A 237 -0.12 -9.19 -33.50
C GLN A 237 1.32 -9.32 -33.00
N MET A 238 2.09 -8.25 -33.13
CA MET A 238 3.53 -8.24 -32.97
C MET A 238 3.94 -7.02 -32.16
N VAL A 239 4.68 -7.24 -31.08
CA VAL A 239 5.18 -6.19 -30.19
C VAL A 239 6.62 -6.45 -29.81
N ALA A 240 7.33 -5.41 -29.39
CA ALA A 240 8.65 -5.52 -28.80
C ALA A 240 8.68 -4.82 -27.44
N ALA A 241 9.43 -5.40 -26.50
CA ALA A 241 9.64 -4.87 -25.17
C ALA A 241 11.03 -4.21 -25.08
N PHE A 242 11.08 -2.99 -24.55
CA PHE A 242 12.31 -2.25 -24.31
C PHE A 242 12.31 -1.77 -22.86
N SER A 243 13.25 -2.24 -22.04
CA SER A 243 13.25 -1.95 -20.60
C SER A 243 14.63 -1.82 -20.01
N GLN A 244 14.75 -1.08 -18.92
CA GLN A 244 16.01 -0.98 -18.19
C GLN A 244 16.33 -2.31 -17.48
N SER A 245 17.62 -2.62 -17.31
CA SER A 245 18.17 -3.87 -16.78
C SER A 245 17.99 -4.08 -15.27
N GLU A 246 17.43 -3.10 -14.55
CA GLU A 246 17.15 -3.25 -13.13
C GLU A 246 15.95 -4.18 -12.90
N ASN A 247 16.02 -5.03 -11.87
CA ASN A 247 14.97 -5.99 -11.52
C ASN A 247 13.58 -5.36 -11.36
N ARG A 248 13.52 -4.10 -10.91
CA ARG A 248 12.26 -3.34 -10.78
C ARG A 248 11.51 -3.22 -12.11
N TYR A 249 12.22 -3.18 -13.24
CA TYR A 249 11.64 -3.04 -14.57
C TYR A 249 11.56 -4.39 -15.31
N LEU A 250 12.50 -5.31 -15.06
CA LEU A 250 12.47 -6.64 -15.67
C LEU A 250 11.29 -7.50 -15.22
N LEU A 251 10.97 -7.50 -13.91
CA LEU A 251 9.88 -8.31 -13.37
C LEU A 251 8.51 -7.96 -13.98
N PRO A 252 8.10 -6.68 -14.09
CA PRO A 252 6.91 -6.30 -14.84
C PRO A 252 6.95 -6.75 -16.31
N ILE A 253 8.09 -6.69 -16.99
CA ILE A 253 8.17 -7.08 -18.41
C ILE A 253 7.97 -8.58 -18.61
N ASN A 254 8.59 -9.41 -17.77
CA ASN A 254 8.38 -10.86 -17.84
C ASN A 254 6.90 -11.22 -17.65
N HIS A 255 6.24 -10.57 -16.68
CA HIS A 255 4.79 -10.72 -16.51
C HIS A 255 3.99 -10.24 -17.72
N LEU A 256 4.42 -9.16 -18.39
CA LEU A 256 3.75 -8.65 -19.59
C LEU A 256 3.82 -9.64 -20.75
N ILE A 257 4.98 -10.26 -20.97
CA ILE A 257 5.15 -11.28 -22.03
C ILE A 257 4.16 -12.42 -21.82
N THR A 258 4.04 -12.93 -20.58
CA THR A 258 3.06 -13.98 -20.25
C THR A 258 1.60 -13.53 -20.49
N GLU A 259 1.26 -12.27 -20.21
CA GLU A 259 -0.09 -11.75 -20.50
C GLU A 259 -0.35 -11.54 -21.99
N LEU A 260 0.66 -11.21 -22.79
CA LEU A 260 0.55 -11.09 -24.24
C LEU A 260 0.34 -12.46 -24.91
N GLU A 261 1.06 -13.49 -24.45
CA GLU A 261 0.91 -14.86 -24.94
C GLU A 261 -0.51 -15.38 -24.74
N LYS A 262 -1.14 -15.10 -23.58
CA LYS A 262 -2.55 -15.45 -23.30
C LYS A 262 -3.54 -14.80 -24.27
N GLU A 263 -3.18 -13.66 -24.83
CA GLU A 263 -4.01 -12.89 -25.77
C GLU A 263 -3.64 -13.17 -27.25
N ASN A 264 -2.79 -14.19 -27.51
CA ASN A 264 -2.26 -14.55 -28.83
C ASN A 264 -1.47 -13.43 -29.52
N VAL A 265 -0.74 -12.62 -28.74
CA VAL A 265 0.17 -11.59 -29.26
C VAL A 265 1.61 -12.04 -29.08
N THR A 266 2.40 -11.97 -30.15
CA THR A 266 3.80 -12.40 -30.14
C THR A 266 4.72 -11.25 -29.75
N CYS A 267 5.58 -11.47 -28.76
CA CYS A 267 6.70 -10.57 -28.46
C CYS A 267 7.90 -10.94 -29.33
N ILE A 268 8.24 -10.12 -30.33
CA ILE A 268 9.32 -10.39 -31.30
C ILE A 268 10.70 -10.20 -30.65
N SER A 269 10.82 -9.20 -29.79
CA SER A 269 12.11 -8.81 -29.23
C SER A 269 11.92 -8.27 -27.82
N THR A 270 12.79 -8.69 -26.90
CA THR A 270 12.90 -8.13 -25.56
C THR A 270 14.32 -7.61 -25.40
N VAL A 271 14.46 -6.30 -25.40
CA VAL A 271 15.76 -5.62 -25.31
C VAL A 271 15.88 -4.95 -23.95
N THR A 272 16.97 -5.28 -23.25
CA THR A 272 17.29 -4.68 -21.95
C THR A 272 18.45 -3.70 -22.07
N PHE A 273 18.35 -2.54 -21.43
CA PHE A 273 19.39 -1.51 -21.48
C PHE A 273 19.80 -1.02 -20.10
N SER A 274 20.99 -0.43 -20.01
CA SER A 274 21.46 0.36 -18.87
C SER A 274 21.53 1.84 -19.28
N SER A 275 21.61 2.74 -18.32
CA SER A 275 21.63 4.19 -18.57
C SER A 275 22.71 4.64 -19.56
N ASP A 276 23.80 3.88 -19.66
CA ASP A 276 24.96 4.24 -20.49
C ASP A 276 24.87 3.72 -21.93
N ASN A 277 23.99 2.75 -22.22
CA ASN A 277 23.95 2.06 -23.53
C ASN A 277 22.57 2.08 -24.21
N TYR A 278 21.59 2.83 -23.68
CA TYR A 278 20.22 2.84 -24.22
C TYR A 278 20.13 3.23 -25.70
N LYS A 279 21.03 4.10 -26.19
CA LYS A 279 21.04 4.54 -27.59
C LYS A 279 21.40 3.39 -28.54
N ASP A 280 22.41 2.60 -28.19
CA ASP A 280 22.87 1.47 -29.00
C ASP A 280 21.81 0.37 -29.00
N GLN A 281 21.21 0.10 -27.84
CA GLN A 281 20.10 -0.85 -27.70
C GLN A 281 18.85 -0.41 -28.48
N LEU A 282 18.59 0.89 -28.56
CA LEU A 282 17.49 1.43 -29.37
C LEU A 282 17.77 1.29 -30.88
N GLN A 283 19.02 1.45 -31.31
CA GLN A 283 19.40 1.20 -32.69
C GLN A 283 19.24 -0.27 -33.06
N LEU A 284 19.63 -1.19 -32.17
CA LEU A 284 19.40 -2.63 -32.35
C LEU A 284 17.91 -2.91 -32.59
N LEU A 285 17.03 -2.33 -31.77
CA LEU A 285 15.59 -2.49 -31.90
C LEU A 285 15.04 -1.95 -33.23
N LYS A 286 15.63 -0.87 -33.78
CA LYS A 286 15.24 -0.33 -35.10
C LYS A 286 15.62 -1.26 -36.26
N VAL A 287 16.74 -1.97 -36.13
CA VAL A 287 17.22 -2.92 -37.15
C VAL A 287 16.40 -4.21 -37.12
N THR A 288 15.94 -4.62 -35.94
CA THR A 288 14.95 -5.69 -35.77
C THR A 288 13.60 -5.23 -36.32
N LYS A 289 13.34 -5.45 -37.61
CA LYS A 289 12.04 -5.14 -38.24
C LYS A 289 10.92 -5.89 -37.51
N CYS A 290 10.15 -5.16 -36.72
CA CYS A 290 8.87 -5.58 -36.14
C CYS A 290 7.72 -5.14 -37.04
#